data_AF-A0A9R1MXD5-F1
#
_entry.id   AF-A0A9R1MXD5-F1
#
_cell.length_a   1.000
_cell.length_b   1.000
_cell.length_c   1.000
_cell.angle_alpha   90.00
_cell.angle_beta   90.00
_cell.angle_gamma   90.00
#
_symmetry.space_group_name_H-M   'P 1'
#
loop_
_entity.id
_entity.type
_entity.pdbx_description
1 polymer ?
#
loop_
_entity_poly.entity_id
_entity_poly.type
_entity_poly.pdbx_seq_one_letter_code
_entity_poly.pdbx_strand_id
1 'polypeptide(L)'
;MTTPVASLDPSLATAAARPRLAALPPPSAAAALLVTKEKNRADPSKSGSVLLQVCLQHQVKYGEHVGIIGSAKELGAWKQHVKLDWSEDGWVCQLELPGEAAVEFKFVIVSKGGNDKTWEGGDNRAIQLPKGGTLDIVCNWDKTEEPLGPSGTPKVDRAPKHAAPQTVGDVSAANLAPETDSSSFGGQWQGSEAVFMRSNEHGNKSSDRMWDTAGLGGMALKLVEGDKSSKNWWQKLDLVRRLVSEPVDDQSRLEALICSAIYLKWIYTGQISCSEDGGHYRPNKHAEISRQIFRELEKMYYTKGISPEDVLVIRKIHPCLPSFKSEFTATVPLTRIRDIAHRNDIPHELKQEIKHTIQNKLHRSAGPEDLVATEAMLTRITKNPGEYNGAFVEQFQIFYSELKDFFNAGSLFEQLESIKESLNDSGLEALSSFVKTKQSLDQVDAANIQVVMKTLQSLSSLRSVLMKGLESGLRNDATDAGIAMRQKWRLCE
;
A
#
# COMPACT_ATOMS: atom_id res chain seq x y z
N MET A 1 -36.42 -45.84 36.90
CA MET A 1 -36.89 -44.70 37.71
C MET A 1 -35.92 -44.55 38.88
N THR A 2 -35.22 -43.43 38.88
CA THR A 2 -33.92 -43.19 39.51
C THR A 2 -34.05 -42.33 40.75
N THR A 3 -33.37 -42.73 41.83
CA THR A 3 -32.94 -41.89 42.97
C THR A 3 -31.68 -42.54 43.58
N PRO A 4 -30.87 -41.88 44.43
CA PRO A 4 -30.53 -40.47 44.52
C PRO A 4 -29.00 -40.20 44.68
N VAL A 5 -28.67 -38.90 44.71
CA VAL A 5 -27.50 -38.16 45.22
C VAL A 5 -26.42 -38.92 46.01
N ALA A 6 -25.14 -38.69 45.64
CA ALA A 6 -24.00 -38.76 46.56
C ALA A 6 -22.99 -37.65 46.25
N SER A 7 -22.78 -36.78 47.24
CA SER A 7 -21.70 -35.82 47.39
C SER A 7 -20.44 -36.51 47.94
N LEU A 8 -19.26 -36.21 47.39
CA LEU A 8 -17.96 -36.57 47.99
C LEU A 8 -16.91 -35.47 47.75
N ASP A 9 -16.14 -35.25 48.82
CA ASP A 9 -15.21 -34.17 49.13
C ASP A 9 -13.97 -34.02 48.21
N PRO A 10 -13.28 -32.86 48.28
CA PRO A 10 -12.05 -32.56 47.58
C PRO A 10 -10.83 -32.92 48.44
N SER A 11 -10.00 -33.87 48.00
CA SER A 11 -8.54 -33.86 48.24
C SER A 11 -7.91 -35.16 47.74
N LEU A 12 -7.12 -35.06 46.67
CA LEU A 12 -5.95 -35.91 46.51
C LEU A 12 -4.91 -35.13 45.71
N ALA A 13 -4.05 -34.46 46.48
CA ALA A 13 -2.83 -33.86 46.01
C ALA A 13 -1.83 -34.97 45.67
N THR A 14 -1.70 -35.29 44.38
CA THR A 14 -0.58 -36.11 43.88
C THR A 14 0.45 -35.16 43.28
N ALA A 15 1.52 -34.96 44.02
CA ALA A 15 2.69 -34.21 43.61
C ALA A 15 3.34 -34.87 42.38
N ALA A 16 3.23 -34.20 41.22
CA ALA A 16 4.04 -34.49 40.05
C ALA A 16 5.07 -33.36 39.88
N ALA A 17 6.33 -33.75 39.82
CA ALA A 17 7.51 -32.91 39.88
C ALA A 17 7.54 -31.83 38.78
N ARG A 18 7.79 -30.58 39.19
CA ARG A 18 8.18 -29.48 38.31
C ARG A 18 9.55 -29.80 37.67
N PRO A 19 9.71 -29.76 36.34
CA PRO A 19 11.04 -29.60 35.76
C PRO A 19 11.51 -28.17 36.01
N ARG A 20 12.73 -28.04 36.55
CA ARG A 20 13.42 -26.76 36.75
C ARG A 20 13.57 -26.03 35.41
N LEU A 21 13.19 -24.75 35.39
CA LEU A 21 13.57 -23.80 34.35
C LEU A 21 15.09 -23.80 34.18
N ALA A 22 15.58 -24.16 32.99
CA ALA A 22 16.89 -23.73 32.52
C ALA A 22 16.70 -22.37 31.84
N ALA A 23 17.10 -21.31 32.55
CA ALA A 23 17.11 -19.95 32.02
C ALA A 23 18.15 -19.86 30.88
N LEU A 24 17.69 -19.54 29.68
CA LEU A 24 18.56 -19.09 28.59
C LEU A 24 19.02 -17.65 28.91
N PRO A 25 20.32 -17.35 28.82
CA PRO A 25 20.83 -16.01 29.13
C PRO A 25 20.44 -15.02 28.02
N PRO A 26 20.23 -13.73 28.37
CA PRO A 26 19.95 -12.69 27.38
C PRO A 26 21.19 -12.42 26.52
N PRO A 27 21.05 -12.01 25.25
CA PRO A 27 22.19 -11.52 24.48
C PRO A 27 22.64 -10.19 25.08
N SER A 28 23.80 -10.23 25.72
CA SER A 28 24.48 -9.09 26.32
C SER A 28 24.96 -8.13 25.24
N ALA A 29 24.61 -6.86 25.39
CA ALA A 29 25.33 -5.76 24.80
C ALA A 29 26.81 -5.84 25.22
N ALA A 30 27.71 -6.00 24.26
CA ALA A 30 29.14 -5.91 24.48
C ALA A 30 29.67 -4.78 23.61
N ALA A 31 29.78 -3.60 24.24
CA ALA A 31 30.73 -2.59 23.83
C ALA A 31 32.13 -3.20 23.90
N ALA A 32 32.84 -3.24 22.77
CA ALA A 32 34.24 -3.61 22.73
C ALA A 32 35.05 -2.41 22.23
N LEU A 33 35.59 -1.68 23.21
CA LEU A 33 36.80 -0.90 23.11
C LEU A 33 37.88 -1.72 22.39
N LEU A 34 38.43 -1.20 21.30
CA LEU A 34 39.74 -1.63 20.80
C LEU A 34 40.76 -0.53 21.08
N VAL A 35 41.64 -0.89 22.00
CA VAL A 35 42.85 -0.22 22.45
C VAL A 35 43.72 0.20 21.28
N THR A 36 44.18 1.45 21.36
CA THR A 36 45.23 2.06 20.56
C THR A 36 46.51 1.23 20.58
N LYS A 37 47.00 0.87 19.40
CA LYS A 37 48.40 0.45 19.22
C LYS A 37 49.01 1.29 18.10
N GLU A 38 49.57 2.42 18.49
CA GLU A 38 50.47 3.19 17.63
C GLU A 38 51.71 2.35 17.30
N LYS A 39 52.04 2.29 16.00
CA LYS A 39 53.43 2.23 15.57
C LYS A 39 53.62 2.97 14.23
N ASN A 40 53.94 4.25 14.39
CA ASN A 40 54.73 5.15 13.55
C ASN A 40 54.96 4.87 12.04
N ARG A 41 54.39 5.82 11.28
CA ARG A 41 55.01 6.71 10.26
C ARG A 41 55.60 6.11 8.97
N ALA A 42 54.92 6.42 7.86
CA ALA A 42 55.44 7.35 6.85
C ALA A 42 54.26 8.02 6.11
N ASP A 43 54.26 9.34 6.08
CA ASP A 43 53.25 10.22 5.48
C ASP A 43 53.75 10.69 4.11
N PRO A 44 52.94 10.57 3.05
CA PRO A 44 52.97 11.56 2.00
C PRO A 44 51.56 12.14 1.79
N SER A 45 51.42 13.39 2.25
CA SER A 45 50.55 14.45 1.72
C SER A 45 49.03 14.21 1.74
N LYS A 46 48.39 14.82 2.74
CA LYS A 46 46.97 15.21 2.87
C LYS A 46 46.17 15.26 1.55
N SER A 47 45.71 14.11 1.07
CA SER A 47 44.54 13.99 0.20
C SER A 47 43.31 14.01 1.11
N GLY A 48 42.50 15.07 1.07
CA GLY A 48 41.26 15.09 1.87
C GLY A 48 40.36 13.95 1.43
N SER A 49 39.78 13.20 2.36
CA SER A 49 38.79 12.17 2.06
C SER A 49 37.39 12.80 2.00
N VAL A 50 36.55 12.28 1.11
CA VAL A 50 35.15 12.66 0.96
C VAL A 50 34.29 11.46 1.37
N LEU A 51 33.33 11.70 2.27
CA LEU A 51 32.28 10.75 2.57
C LEU A 51 31.14 10.93 1.58
N LEU A 52 31.03 10.04 0.59
CA LEU A 52 29.93 10.01 -0.36
C LEU A 52 28.76 9.22 0.24
N GLN A 53 27.62 9.86 0.45
CA GLN A 53 26.37 9.19 0.81
C GLN A 53 25.50 9.04 -0.43
N VAL A 54 25.24 7.80 -0.81
CA VAL A 54 24.46 7.47 -2.00
C VAL A 54 23.10 6.96 -1.56
N CYS A 55 22.04 7.53 -2.12
CA CYS A 55 20.69 6.98 -2.03
C CYS A 55 20.18 6.70 -3.45
N LEU A 56 19.85 5.45 -3.75
CA LEU A 56 19.21 5.04 -5.00
C LEU A 56 17.72 4.77 -4.74
N GLN A 57 16.88 5.54 -5.42
CA GLN A 57 15.43 5.33 -5.45
C GLN A 57 15.10 4.26 -6.51
N HIS A 58 15.07 3.00 -6.06
CA HIS A 58 14.68 1.88 -6.90
C HIS A 58 14.12 0.71 -6.10
N GLN A 59 13.13 0.01 -6.65
CA GLN A 59 12.55 -1.19 -6.06
C GLN A 59 13.05 -2.42 -6.81
N VAL A 60 13.40 -3.48 -6.07
CA VAL A 60 13.88 -4.75 -6.64
C VAL A 60 13.00 -5.91 -6.16
N LYS A 61 13.08 -7.07 -6.82
CA LYS A 61 12.25 -8.22 -6.45
C LYS A 61 12.77 -8.87 -5.15
N TYR A 62 11.89 -9.60 -4.47
CA TYR A 62 12.26 -10.30 -3.24
C TYR A 62 13.43 -11.26 -3.45
N GLY A 63 14.49 -11.08 -2.66
CA GLY A 63 15.73 -11.86 -2.73
C GLY A 63 16.78 -11.30 -3.68
N GLU A 64 16.46 -10.25 -4.44
CA GLU A 64 17.45 -9.43 -5.14
C GLU A 64 18.04 -8.38 -4.18
N HIS A 65 19.23 -7.89 -4.50
CA HIS A 65 19.86 -6.76 -3.79
C HIS A 65 20.55 -5.83 -4.77
N VAL A 66 20.68 -4.56 -4.39
CA VAL A 66 21.39 -3.58 -5.20
C VAL A 66 22.86 -3.51 -4.79
N GLY A 67 23.72 -3.38 -5.79
CA GLY A 67 25.13 -3.02 -5.63
C GLY A 67 25.51 -1.81 -6.48
N ILE A 68 26.61 -1.17 -6.11
CA ILE A 68 27.28 -0.12 -6.89
C ILE A 68 28.66 -0.61 -7.32
N ILE A 69 29.02 -0.36 -8.57
CA ILE A 69 30.32 -0.71 -9.16
C ILE A 69 30.86 0.55 -9.85
N GLY A 70 32.15 0.85 -9.68
CA GLY A 70 32.74 2.03 -10.30
C GLY A 70 34.24 1.97 -10.48
N SER A 71 34.80 3.07 -10.98
CA SER A 71 36.21 3.20 -11.36
C SER A 71 37.16 3.27 -10.16
N ALA A 72 36.71 3.83 -9.04
CA ALA A 72 37.48 3.90 -7.81
C ALA A 72 37.68 2.51 -7.18
N LYS A 73 38.77 2.34 -6.43
CA LYS A 73 39.09 1.07 -5.75
C LYS A 73 38.01 0.70 -4.73
N GLU A 74 37.51 1.70 -4.03
CA GLU A 74 36.48 1.60 -3.01
C GLU A 74 35.11 1.27 -3.62
N LEU A 75 34.91 1.57 -4.90
CA LEU A 75 33.77 1.14 -5.72
C LEU A 75 34.03 -0.16 -6.48
N GLY A 76 35.11 -0.88 -6.13
CA GLY A 76 35.42 -2.20 -6.65
C GLY A 76 36.09 -2.24 -8.03
N ALA A 77 36.55 -1.10 -8.56
CA ALA A 77 37.35 -0.96 -9.78
C ALA A 77 36.77 -1.75 -10.98
N TRP A 78 35.45 -1.64 -11.20
CA TRP A 78 34.68 -2.36 -12.22
C TRP A 78 34.67 -3.91 -12.11
N LYS A 79 35.15 -4.49 -11.01
CA LYS A 79 35.27 -5.95 -10.80
C LYS A 79 34.32 -6.48 -9.73
N GLN A 80 34.25 -5.79 -8.60
CA GLN A 80 33.40 -6.16 -7.47
C GLN A 80 32.36 -5.07 -7.22
N HIS A 81 31.21 -5.46 -6.69
CA HIS A 81 30.18 -4.51 -6.29
C HIS A 81 30.27 -4.25 -4.79
N VAL A 82 30.01 -3.02 -4.39
CA VAL A 82 29.69 -2.69 -3.01
C VAL A 82 28.19 -2.83 -2.83
N LYS A 83 27.78 -3.61 -1.83
CA LYS A 83 26.36 -3.85 -1.55
C LYS A 83 25.74 -2.60 -0.92
N LEU A 84 24.51 -2.25 -1.33
CA LEU A 84 23.71 -1.22 -0.69
C LEU A 84 22.77 -1.86 0.34
N ASP A 85 22.46 -1.10 1.38
CA ASP A 85 21.48 -1.46 2.40
C ASP A 85 20.12 -0.85 2.09
N TRP A 86 19.04 -1.57 2.37
CA TRP A 86 17.69 -1.07 2.16
C TRP A 86 17.26 -0.15 3.32
N SER A 87 16.67 0.99 2.98
CA SER A 87 16.03 1.93 3.91
C SER A 87 14.66 2.37 3.37
N GLU A 88 13.85 3.05 4.20
CA GLU A 88 12.55 3.58 3.76
C GLU A 88 12.67 4.62 2.63
N ASP A 89 13.81 5.32 2.55
CA ASP A 89 14.09 6.35 1.55
C ASP A 89 14.74 5.79 0.26
N GLY A 90 15.09 4.50 0.24
CA GLY A 90 15.74 3.82 -0.89
C GLY A 90 16.94 2.95 -0.50
N TRP A 91 17.70 2.50 -1.50
CA TRP A 91 18.95 1.75 -1.30
C TRP A 91 20.08 2.71 -0.98
N VAL A 92 20.73 2.54 0.17
CA VAL A 92 21.74 3.47 0.69
C VAL A 92 23.10 2.83 0.86
N CYS A 93 24.16 3.59 0.63
CA CYS A 93 25.52 3.23 1.07
C CYS A 93 26.35 4.48 1.36
N GLN A 94 27.40 4.29 2.16
CA GLN A 94 28.37 5.32 2.49
C GLN A 94 29.76 4.86 2.07
N LEU A 95 30.47 5.70 1.34
CA LEU A 95 31.77 5.38 0.76
C LEU A 95 32.76 6.50 1.06
N GLU A 96 33.93 6.15 1.60
CA GLU A 96 35.02 7.12 1.78
C GLU A 96 35.92 7.08 0.55
N LEU A 97 35.93 8.16 -0.23
CA LEU A 97 36.65 8.27 -1.49
C LEU A 97 37.74 9.36 -1.43
N PRO A 98 38.82 9.25 -2.22
CA PRO A 98 39.79 10.33 -2.34
C PRO A 98 39.15 11.61 -2.90
N GLY A 99 39.29 12.72 -2.20
CA GLY A 99 38.80 14.02 -2.64
C GLY A 99 39.49 14.51 -3.91
N GLU A 100 38.83 15.41 -4.64
CA GLU A 100 39.24 15.96 -5.94
C GLU A 100 39.35 14.91 -7.07
N ALA A 101 38.94 13.65 -6.84
CA ALA A 101 38.91 12.62 -7.88
C ALA A 101 37.65 12.71 -8.75
N ALA A 102 37.81 12.40 -10.04
CA ALA A 102 36.68 12.12 -10.94
C ALA A 102 36.40 10.61 -10.89
N VAL A 103 35.17 10.26 -10.53
CA VAL A 103 34.76 8.87 -10.32
C VAL A 103 33.59 8.55 -11.24
N GLU A 104 33.66 7.39 -11.89
CA GLU A 104 32.57 6.84 -12.67
C GLU A 104 31.97 5.64 -11.97
N PHE A 105 30.66 5.45 -12.05
CA PHE A 105 29.99 4.31 -11.45
C PHE A 105 28.70 3.94 -12.16
N LYS A 106 28.22 2.72 -11.87
CA LYS A 106 26.89 2.23 -12.20
C LYS A 106 26.30 1.37 -11.10
N PHE A 107 24.98 1.35 -11.04
CA PHE A 107 24.24 0.41 -10.21
C PHE A 107 24.00 -0.94 -10.90
N VAL A 108 23.91 -1.99 -10.08
CA VAL A 108 23.58 -3.35 -10.51
C VAL A 108 22.55 -3.97 -9.57
N ILE A 109 21.62 -4.74 -10.13
CA ILE A 109 20.72 -5.63 -9.38
C ILE A 109 21.34 -7.03 -9.40
N VAL A 110 21.54 -7.62 -8.24
CA VAL A 110 22.13 -8.95 -8.08
C VAL A 110 21.05 -9.95 -7.69
N SER A 111 20.95 -11.06 -8.44
CA SER A 111 19.89 -12.06 -8.28
C SER A 111 20.01 -12.89 -6.99
N LYS A 112 18.90 -13.56 -6.63
CA LYS A 112 18.79 -14.47 -5.47
C LYS A 112 19.67 -15.71 -5.68
N GLY A 113 20.97 -15.57 -5.42
CA GLY A 113 22.00 -16.57 -5.65
C GLY A 113 23.38 -15.99 -5.99
N GLY A 114 23.46 -14.69 -6.29
CA GLY A 114 24.72 -13.97 -6.50
C GLY A 114 25.38 -14.17 -7.87
N ASN A 115 24.82 -15.03 -8.72
CA ASN A 115 25.43 -15.44 -9.99
C ASN A 115 25.10 -14.50 -11.17
N ASP A 116 23.92 -13.87 -11.17
CA ASP A 116 23.50 -12.97 -12.24
C ASP A 116 23.42 -11.53 -11.77
N LYS A 117 23.82 -10.60 -12.65
CA LYS A 117 23.77 -9.16 -12.42
C LYS A 117 23.09 -8.46 -13.59
N THR A 118 22.10 -7.63 -13.29
CA THR A 118 21.47 -6.72 -14.26
C THR A 118 22.03 -5.32 -14.03
N TRP A 119 22.62 -4.72 -15.07
CA TRP A 119 23.17 -3.36 -15.01
C TRP A 119 22.09 -2.32 -15.26
N GLU A 120 22.24 -1.13 -14.66
CA GLU A 120 21.48 0.03 -15.11
C GLU A 120 21.83 0.39 -16.57
N GLY A 121 20.81 0.83 -17.30
CA GLY A 121 20.88 1.32 -18.67
C GLY A 121 21.57 2.69 -18.76
N GLY A 122 21.87 3.11 -20.00
CA GLY A 122 22.53 4.39 -20.29
C GLY A 122 24.05 4.36 -20.10
N ASP A 123 24.68 5.53 -20.12
CA ASP A 123 26.12 5.69 -19.92
C ASP A 123 26.54 5.58 -18.43
N ASN A 124 27.84 5.54 -18.15
CA ASN A 124 28.34 5.58 -16.78
C ASN A 124 28.01 6.92 -16.13
N ARG A 125 27.61 6.89 -14.86
CA ARG A 125 27.46 8.12 -14.06
C ARG A 125 28.84 8.63 -13.70
N ALA A 126 29.11 9.92 -13.92
CA ALA A 126 30.39 10.54 -13.59
C ALA A 126 30.18 11.64 -12.54
N ILE A 127 30.98 11.64 -11.48
CA ILE A 127 30.95 12.64 -10.41
C ILE A 127 32.36 13.15 -10.10
N GLN A 128 32.46 14.46 -9.88
CA GLN A 128 33.70 15.10 -9.43
C GLN A 128 33.61 15.36 -7.93
N LEU A 129 34.49 14.73 -7.16
CA LEU A 129 34.45 14.81 -5.70
C LEU A 129 35.05 16.13 -5.20
N PRO A 130 34.49 16.75 -4.14
CA PRO A 130 35.09 17.92 -3.50
C PRO A 130 36.42 17.58 -2.83
N LYS A 131 37.13 18.59 -2.34
CA LYS A 131 38.42 18.40 -1.64
C LYS A 131 38.33 17.63 -0.32
N GLY A 132 37.15 17.59 0.28
CA GLY A 132 36.85 16.88 1.52
C GLY A 132 35.45 17.21 2.02
N GLY A 133 34.99 16.49 3.06
CA GLY A 133 33.65 16.67 3.63
C GLY A 133 32.67 15.57 3.20
N THR A 134 31.38 15.82 3.39
CA THR A 134 30.30 14.89 3.00
C THR A 134 29.63 15.37 1.72
N LEU A 135 29.35 14.45 0.80
CA LEU A 135 28.57 14.72 -0.40
C LEU A 135 27.42 13.73 -0.47
N ASP A 136 26.20 14.24 -0.53
CA ASP A 136 24.99 13.43 -0.63
C ASP A 136 24.49 13.45 -2.07
N ILE A 137 24.19 12.26 -2.61
CA ILE A 137 23.60 12.11 -3.93
C ILE A 137 22.36 11.22 -3.86
N VAL A 138 21.30 11.66 -4.54
CA VAL A 138 20.08 10.88 -4.75
C VAL A 138 20.03 10.53 -6.22
N CYS A 139 19.90 9.23 -6.52
CA CYS A 139 19.90 8.70 -7.87
C CYS A 139 18.59 7.95 -8.16
N ASN A 140 18.17 7.94 -9.42
CA ASN A 140 17.05 7.15 -9.94
C ASN A 140 17.56 6.11 -10.94
N TRP A 141 17.04 4.89 -10.89
CA TRP A 141 17.44 3.82 -11.81
C TRP A 141 17.23 4.21 -13.28
N ASP A 142 18.19 3.88 -14.15
CA ASP A 142 18.22 4.22 -15.59
C ASP A 142 18.16 5.73 -15.93
N LYS A 143 18.38 6.61 -14.95
CA LYS A 143 18.49 8.07 -15.14
C LYS A 143 19.94 8.56 -15.01
N THR A 144 20.83 8.01 -15.84
CA THR A 144 22.28 8.26 -15.72
C THR A 144 22.73 9.67 -16.10
N GLU A 145 21.86 10.45 -16.77
CA GLU A 145 22.10 11.86 -17.14
C GLU A 145 21.65 12.86 -16.06
N GLU A 146 21.13 12.42 -14.91
CA GLU A 146 20.68 13.33 -13.86
C GLU A 146 21.86 14.05 -13.18
N PRO A 147 21.71 15.35 -12.83
CA PRO A 147 22.78 16.10 -12.20
C PRO A 147 23.09 15.55 -10.79
N LEU A 148 24.32 15.09 -10.58
CA LEU A 148 24.80 14.57 -9.30
C LEU A 148 25.43 15.69 -8.47
N GLY A 149 24.74 16.13 -7.40
CA GLY A 149 25.22 17.16 -6.48
C GLY A 149 24.10 17.81 -5.66
N PRO A 150 24.41 18.66 -4.66
CA PRO A 150 23.40 19.30 -3.83
C PRO A 150 22.49 20.19 -4.69
N SER A 151 21.20 19.84 -4.71
CA SER A 151 20.12 20.55 -5.40
C SER A 151 20.15 22.05 -5.09
N GLY A 152 20.44 22.85 -6.11
CA GLY A 152 20.46 24.30 -6.05
C GLY A 152 19.06 24.89 -6.21
N THR A 153 18.67 25.72 -5.25
CA THR A 153 17.51 26.63 -5.27
C THR A 153 17.34 27.34 -6.63
N PRO A 154 16.12 27.47 -7.19
CA PRO A 154 15.88 28.33 -8.34
C PRO A 154 16.01 29.80 -7.92
N LYS A 155 17.04 30.49 -8.42
CA LYS A 155 17.07 31.96 -8.43
C LYS A 155 16.04 32.45 -9.43
N VAL A 156 14.92 32.98 -8.95
CA VAL A 156 14.03 33.83 -9.75
C VAL A 156 14.34 35.28 -9.39
N ASP A 157 14.82 36.02 -10.39
CA ASP A 157 15.05 37.45 -10.32
C ASP A 157 13.76 38.19 -9.97
N ARG A 158 13.82 38.99 -8.90
CA ARG A 158 12.73 39.80 -8.39
C ARG A 158 12.84 41.21 -8.97
N ALA A 159 11.96 41.56 -9.92
CA ALA A 159 11.65 42.95 -10.25
C ALA A 159 10.26 43.30 -9.68
N PRO A 160 10.11 44.41 -8.92
CA PRO A 160 8.87 44.74 -8.24
C PRO A 160 7.96 45.60 -9.14
N LYS A 161 6.67 45.29 -9.18
CA LYS A 161 5.63 46.27 -9.54
C LYS A 161 4.54 46.29 -8.48
N HIS A 162 4.40 47.46 -7.88
CA HIS A 162 3.33 47.84 -6.96
C HIS A 162 1.98 47.88 -7.67
N ALA A 163 0.92 47.43 -7.00
CA ALA A 163 -0.38 48.09 -6.97
C ALA A 163 -1.13 47.70 -5.69
N ALA A 164 -1.80 48.70 -5.11
CA ALA A 164 -2.37 48.77 -3.77
C ALA A 164 -3.79 48.14 -3.67
N PRO A 165 -4.39 48.07 -2.46
CA PRO A 165 -5.42 47.08 -2.08
C PRO A 165 -6.86 47.62 -2.13
N GLN A 166 -7.83 46.69 -2.12
CA GLN A 166 -9.26 46.76 -1.68
C GLN A 166 -9.93 45.44 -2.16
N THR A 167 -10.88 44.75 -1.53
CA THR A 167 -11.77 44.94 -0.37
C THR A 167 -12.40 43.58 -0.04
N VAL A 168 -12.96 43.46 1.17
CA VAL A 168 -13.67 42.32 1.76
C VAL A 168 -14.93 41.93 0.95
N GLY A 169 -15.20 40.63 0.76
CA GLY A 169 -16.47 40.14 0.22
C GLY A 169 -16.50 38.66 -0.18
N ASP A 170 -17.04 37.84 0.72
CA ASP A 170 -17.87 36.64 0.57
C ASP A 170 -17.49 35.43 -0.32
N VAL A 171 -17.93 34.27 0.17
CA VAL A 171 -17.63 32.89 -0.24
C VAL A 171 -18.32 32.53 -1.56
N SER A 172 -17.59 31.89 -2.47
CA SER A 172 -18.17 30.97 -3.45
C SER A 172 -17.14 29.97 -3.96
N ALA A 173 -17.58 28.72 -4.04
CA ALA A 173 -16.86 27.58 -4.55
C ALA A 173 -16.24 27.86 -5.93
N ALA A 174 -14.92 27.74 -6.03
CA ALA A 174 -14.24 27.60 -7.30
C ALA A 174 -12.92 26.84 -7.13
N ASN A 175 -12.80 25.78 -7.92
CA ASN A 175 -11.58 25.11 -8.35
C ASN A 175 -10.86 24.22 -7.34
N LEU A 176 -11.53 23.12 -6.96
CA LEU A 176 -10.84 21.83 -6.95
C LEU A 176 -10.78 21.39 -8.42
N ALA A 177 -9.69 21.73 -9.12
CA ALA A 177 -9.33 20.95 -10.29
C ALA A 177 -9.11 19.51 -9.80
N PRO A 178 -9.67 18.48 -10.45
CA PRO A 178 -9.30 17.12 -10.13
C PRO A 178 -7.86 16.94 -10.60
N GLU A 179 -6.90 17.20 -9.72
CA GLU A 179 -5.64 16.48 -9.84
C GLU A 179 -6.03 15.01 -9.89
N THR A 180 -5.50 14.32 -10.89
CA THR A 180 -5.68 12.88 -11.04
C THR A 180 -4.84 12.26 -9.93
N ASP A 181 -5.34 12.35 -8.70
CA ASP A 181 -4.75 11.75 -7.53
C ASP A 181 -4.59 10.26 -7.87
N SER A 182 -3.33 9.85 -8.04
CA SER A 182 -2.97 8.45 -8.19
C SER A 182 -3.69 7.67 -7.10
N SER A 183 -4.29 6.53 -7.45
CA SER A 183 -5.01 5.74 -6.45
C SER A 183 -4.10 5.47 -5.24
N SER A 184 -4.65 5.46 -4.03
CA SER A 184 -3.90 5.02 -2.83
C SER A 184 -3.40 3.58 -2.97
N PHE A 185 -3.91 2.89 -3.98
CA PHE A 185 -3.67 1.53 -4.41
C PHE A 185 -2.43 1.36 -5.30
N GLY A 186 -2.23 2.25 -6.29
CA GLY A 186 -1.16 2.11 -7.30
C GLY A 186 0.26 2.10 -6.71
N GLY A 187 0.49 2.86 -5.63
CA GLY A 187 1.79 2.88 -4.93
C GLY A 187 2.08 1.67 -4.02
N GLN A 188 1.08 0.81 -3.77
CA GLN A 188 1.21 -0.35 -2.86
C GLN A 188 1.16 -1.69 -3.60
N TRP A 189 0.99 -1.67 -4.92
CA TRP A 189 0.91 -2.89 -5.74
C TRP A 189 2.25 -3.64 -5.75
N GLN A 190 2.19 -4.91 -5.40
CA GLN A 190 3.32 -5.85 -5.37
C GLN A 190 3.08 -7.07 -6.26
N GLY A 191 1.96 -7.11 -6.97
CA GLY A 191 1.67 -8.13 -7.97
C GLY A 191 2.44 -7.92 -9.27
N SER A 192 2.14 -8.75 -10.27
CA SER A 192 2.71 -8.57 -11.61
C SER A 192 2.23 -7.26 -12.24
N GLU A 193 3.06 -6.64 -13.08
CA GLU A 193 2.64 -5.52 -13.92
C GLU A 193 1.49 -5.90 -14.85
N ALA A 194 0.70 -4.89 -15.23
CA ALA A 194 -0.40 -5.06 -16.16
C ALA A 194 0.13 -5.44 -17.55
N VAL A 195 -0.24 -6.62 -18.02
CA VAL A 195 0.04 -7.08 -19.39
C VAL A 195 -1.20 -6.87 -20.24
N PHE A 196 -1.09 -6.01 -21.26
CA PHE A 196 -2.19 -5.75 -22.20
C PHE A 196 -2.30 -6.88 -23.22
N MET A 197 -3.31 -7.72 -23.05
CA MET A 197 -3.54 -8.90 -23.86
C MET A 197 -4.47 -8.58 -25.03
N ARG A 198 -4.17 -9.12 -26.21
CA ARG A 198 -5.00 -8.98 -27.42
C ARG A 198 -5.85 -10.22 -27.71
N SER A 199 -5.60 -11.29 -26.98
CA SER A 199 -6.23 -12.61 -27.06
C SER A 199 -6.38 -13.16 -25.63
N ASN A 200 -7.13 -14.25 -25.44
CA ASN A 200 -7.27 -14.90 -24.13
C ASN A 200 -6.02 -15.73 -23.78
N GLU A 201 -4.85 -15.11 -23.73
CA GLU A 201 -3.58 -15.74 -23.32
C GLU A 201 -3.43 -15.67 -21.80
N HIS A 202 -4.26 -16.44 -21.09
CA HIS A 202 -4.11 -16.62 -19.66
C HIS A 202 -3.06 -17.70 -19.40
N GLY A 203 -1.78 -17.31 -19.34
CA GLY A 203 -0.72 -18.19 -18.85
C GLY A 203 -1.07 -18.66 -17.44
N ASN A 204 -1.23 -19.97 -17.26
CA ASN A 204 -1.60 -20.55 -15.97
C ASN A 204 -0.38 -20.52 -15.02
N LYS A 205 -0.02 -19.33 -14.53
CA LYS A 205 1.06 -19.10 -13.53
C LYS A 205 0.78 -19.80 -12.18
N SER A 206 -0.28 -20.60 -12.07
CA SER A 206 -0.62 -21.37 -10.87
C SER A 206 0.19 -22.66 -10.72
N SER A 207 0.86 -23.14 -11.77
CA SER A 207 1.66 -24.38 -11.72
C SER A 207 2.87 -24.29 -10.78
N ASP A 208 3.37 -23.09 -10.54
CA ASP A 208 4.62 -22.87 -9.79
C ASP A 208 4.37 -22.49 -8.33
N ARG A 209 3.10 -22.43 -7.89
CA ARG A 209 2.77 -22.13 -6.49
C ARG A 209 2.84 -23.40 -5.64
N MET A 210 3.58 -23.30 -4.54
CA MET A 210 3.64 -24.33 -3.52
C MET A 210 2.96 -23.83 -2.25
N TRP A 211 2.08 -24.67 -1.67
CA TRP A 211 1.52 -24.46 -0.35
C TRP A 211 2.27 -25.35 0.62
N ASP A 212 3.27 -24.79 1.30
CA ASP A 212 3.95 -25.47 2.41
C ASP A 212 3.21 -25.18 3.71
N THR A 213 2.68 -26.23 4.33
CA THR A 213 1.95 -26.17 5.60
C THR A 213 2.79 -26.66 6.78
N ALA A 214 4.06 -27.00 6.56
CA ALA A 214 4.94 -27.48 7.62
C ALA A 214 5.09 -26.41 8.72
N GLY A 215 4.81 -26.82 9.97
CA GLY A 215 4.92 -25.94 11.14
C GLY A 215 3.74 -24.97 11.34
N LEU A 216 2.72 -24.99 10.47
CA LEU A 216 1.50 -24.21 10.67
C LEU A 216 0.51 -24.95 11.56
N GLY A 217 -0.15 -24.22 12.45
CA GLY A 217 -1.26 -24.70 13.28
C GLY A 217 -2.42 -23.70 13.29
N GLY A 218 -3.47 -24.01 14.04
CA GLY A 218 -4.56 -23.06 14.34
C GLY A 218 -5.24 -22.49 13.09
N MET A 219 -5.45 -21.16 13.10
CA MET A 219 -6.12 -20.43 12.03
C MET A 219 -5.23 -20.25 10.80
N ALA A 220 -3.92 -20.14 10.99
CA ALA A 220 -2.96 -20.03 9.89
C ALA A 220 -2.99 -21.27 8.98
N LEU A 221 -3.03 -22.47 9.56
CA LEU A 221 -3.14 -23.72 8.77
C LEU A 221 -4.46 -23.77 7.99
N LYS A 222 -5.58 -23.45 8.64
CA LYS A 222 -6.90 -23.39 7.98
C LYS A 222 -6.92 -22.40 6.83
N LEU A 223 -6.29 -21.24 7.00
CA LEU A 223 -6.19 -20.22 5.97
C LEU A 223 -5.42 -20.74 4.75
N VAL A 224 -4.24 -21.33 4.95
CA VAL A 224 -3.38 -21.81 3.84
C VAL A 224 -4.03 -22.97 3.08
N GLU A 225 -4.63 -23.92 3.77
CA GLU A 225 -5.40 -25.01 3.12
C GLU A 225 -6.65 -24.48 2.41
N GLY A 226 -7.29 -23.45 2.95
CA GLY A 226 -8.38 -22.75 2.30
C GLY A 226 -7.94 -22.07 1.00
N ASP A 227 -6.84 -21.32 1.03
CA ASP A 227 -6.29 -20.60 -0.12
C ASP A 227 -5.93 -21.54 -1.27
N LYS A 228 -5.40 -22.73 -0.95
CA LYS A 228 -5.10 -23.80 -1.93
C LYS A 228 -6.31 -24.18 -2.78
N SER A 229 -7.52 -24.09 -2.22
CA SER A 229 -8.79 -24.34 -2.93
C SER A 229 -9.42 -23.10 -3.54
N SER A 230 -8.97 -21.89 -3.16
CA SER A 230 -9.52 -20.60 -3.58
C SER A 230 -8.66 -19.94 -4.66
N LYS A 231 -9.08 -20.05 -5.92
CA LYS A 231 -8.31 -19.56 -7.08
C LYS A 231 -8.55 -18.08 -7.36
N ASN A 232 -9.82 -17.67 -7.39
CA ASN A 232 -10.24 -16.33 -7.77
C ASN A 232 -10.55 -15.46 -6.55
N TRP A 233 -10.73 -14.15 -6.76
CA TRP A 233 -10.84 -13.21 -5.65
C TRP A 233 -12.06 -13.47 -4.77
N TRP A 234 -13.24 -13.74 -5.34
CA TRP A 234 -14.43 -14.01 -4.52
C TRP A 234 -14.28 -15.26 -3.64
N GLN A 235 -13.63 -16.32 -4.10
CA GLN A 235 -13.37 -17.52 -3.27
C GLN A 235 -12.43 -17.19 -2.11
N LYS A 236 -11.46 -16.30 -2.34
CA LYS A 236 -10.55 -15.84 -1.29
C LYS A 236 -11.26 -14.93 -0.29
N LEU A 237 -12.17 -14.05 -0.74
CA LEU A 237 -13.06 -13.29 0.15
C LEU A 237 -13.99 -14.22 0.95
N ASP A 238 -14.55 -15.25 0.32
CA ASP A 238 -15.44 -16.19 1.01
C ASP A 238 -14.68 -17.03 2.06
N LEU A 239 -13.40 -17.34 1.83
CA LEU A 239 -12.54 -17.93 2.85
C LEU A 239 -12.42 -17.02 4.07
N VAL A 240 -12.17 -15.72 3.88
CA VAL A 240 -12.11 -14.75 4.98
C VAL A 240 -13.46 -14.67 5.69
N ARG A 241 -14.56 -14.63 4.94
CA ARG A 241 -15.91 -14.67 5.53
C ARG A 241 -16.09 -15.88 6.44
N ARG A 242 -15.69 -17.08 6.00
CA ARG A 242 -15.77 -18.29 6.81
C ARG A 242 -14.91 -18.21 8.09
N LEU A 243 -13.69 -17.69 8.00
CA LEU A 243 -12.79 -17.53 9.15
C LEU A 243 -13.36 -16.56 10.19
N VAL A 244 -13.88 -15.41 9.75
CA VAL A 244 -14.45 -14.37 10.63
C VAL A 244 -15.79 -14.79 11.24
N SER A 245 -16.55 -15.66 10.55
CA SER A 245 -17.84 -16.18 11.05
C SER A 245 -17.73 -17.40 11.97
N GLU A 246 -16.55 -18.02 12.11
CA GLU A 246 -16.41 -19.25 12.89
C GLU A 246 -16.54 -18.95 14.40
N PRO A 247 -17.43 -19.64 15.15
CA PRO A 247 -17.55 -19.46 16.59
C PRO A 247 -16.32 -20.06 17.28
N VAL A 248 -15.50 -19.21 17.88
CA VAL A 248 -14.26 -19.59 18.54
C VAL A 248 -14.09 -18.83 19.87
N ASP A 249 -13.18 -19.30 20.72
CA ASP A 249 -12.79 -18.58 21.94
C ASP A 249 -12.05 -17.26 21.62
N ASP A 250 -11.81 -16.44 22.64
CA ASP A 250 -11.22 -15.09 22.47
C ASP A 250 -9.83 -15.12 21.81
N GLN A 251 -8.97 -16.08 22.16
CA GLN A 251 -7.62 -16.17 21.61
C GLN A 251 -7.65 -16.58 20.13
N SER A 252 -8.49 -17.57 19.81
CA SER A 252 -8.71 -18.05 18.45
C SER A 252 -9.36 -17.00 17.56
N ARG A 253 -10.23 -16.13 18.12
CA ARG A 253 -10.85 -15.01 17.38
C ARG A 253 -9.81 -13.99 16.93
N LEU A 254 -8.94 -13.55 17.85
CA LEU A 254 -7.87 -12.61 17.52
C LEU A 254 -6.95 -13.20 16.45
N GLU A 255 -6.58 -14.47 16.56
CA GLU A 255 -5.79 -15.17 15.54
C GLU A 255 -6.48 -15.18 14.18
N ALA A 256 -7.79 -15.46 14.13
CA ALA A 256 -8.58 -15.46 12.90
C ALA A 256 -8.65 -14.06 12.26
N LEU A 257 -8.82 -13.01 13.07
CA LEU A 257 -8.81 -11.61 12.60
C LEU A 257 -7.43 -11.24 12.04
N ILE A 258 -6.34 -11.58 12.72
CA ILE A 258 -4.97 -11.28 12.28
C ILE A 258 -4.68 -11.99 10.95
N CYS A 259 -4.96 -13.30 10.87
CA CYS A 259 -4.79 -14.07 9.64
C CYS A 259 -5.61 -13.47 8.50
N SER A 260 -6.86 -13.09 8.76
CA SER A 260 -7.74 -12.46 7.78
C SER A 260 -7.20 -11.11 7.28
N ALA A 261 -6.72 -10.25 8.19
CA ALA A 261 -6.17 -8.94 7.84
C ALA A 261 -4.89 -9.06 6.99
N ILE A 262 -3.96 -9.92 7.38
CA ILE A 262 -2.72 -10.18 6.63
C ILE A 262 -3.04 -10.72 5.24
N TYR A 263 -3.90 -11.74 5.18
CA TYR A 263 -4.27 -12.38 3.94
C TYR A 263 -5.00 -11.43 2.98
N LEU A 264 -5.99 -10.69 3.47
CA LEU A 264 -6.67 -9.66 2.67
C LEU A 264 -5.68 -8.63 2.15
N LYS A 265 -4.71 -8.18 2.96
CA LYS A 265 -3.69 -7.23 2.51
C LYS A 265 -2.84 -7.81 1.38
N TRP A 266 -2.40 -9.06 1.49
CA TRP A 266 -1.61 -9.74 0.45
C TRP A 266 -2.37 -9.97 -0.84
N ILE A 267 -3.65 -10.31 -0.76
CA ILE A 267 -4.51 -10.42 -1.94
C ILE A 267 -4.71 -9.05 -2.58
N TYR A 268 -5.08 -8.05 -1.76
CA TYR A 268 -5.40 -6.71 -2.22
C TYR A 268 -4.21 -6.03 -2.90
N THR A 269 -2.98 -6.27 -2.40
CA THR A 269 -1.74 -5.76 -3.00
C THR A 269 -1.15 -6.65 -4.09
N GLY A 270 -1.79 -7.78 -4.43
CA GLY A 270 -1.34 -8.69 -5.49
C GLY A 270 -0.17 -9.61 -5.12
N GLN A 271 0.30 -9.59 -3.86
CA GLN A 271 1.32 -10.54 -3.37
C GLN A 271 0.83 -11.99 -3.46
N ILE A 272 -0.46 -12.22 -3.18
CA ILE A 272 -1.15 -13.47 -3.50
C ILE A 272 -2.04 -13.19 -4.71
N SER A 273 -1.64 -13.69 -5.88
CA SER A 273 -2.37 -13.37 -7.11
C SER A 273 -3.71 -14.10 -7.18
N CYS A 274 -4.72 -13.41 -7.70
CA CYS A 274 -6.02 -13.99 -8.04
C CYS A 274 -6.00 -14.50 -9.47
N SER A 275 -6.41 -15.76 -9.68
CA SER A 275 -6.54 -16.34 -11.02
C SER A 275 -8.00 -16.51 -11.38
N GLU A 276 -8.36 -16.24 -12.62
CA GLU A 276 -9.66 -16.60 -13.17
C GLU A 276 -9.84 -18.12 -13.15
N ASP A 277 -11.03 -18.58 -12.77
CA ASP A 277 -11.56 -19.85 -13.25
C ASP A 277 -12.51 -19.56 -14.41
N GLY A 278 -12.84 -20.57 -15.23
CA GLY A 278 -13.75 -20.38 -16.38
C GLY A 278 -15.19 -19.97 -16.02
N GLY A 279 -15.45 -19.61 -14.76
CA GLY A 279 -16.75 -19.19 -14.27
C GLY A 279 -17.07 -17.73 -14.58
N HIS A 280 -18.36 -17.37 -14.41
CA HIS A 280 -18.88 -16.03 -14.62
C HIS A 280 -19.45 -15.45 -13.32
N TYR A 281 -18.56 -14.83 -12.54
CA TYR A 281 -18.84 -14.21 -11.25
C TYR A 281 -18.70 -12.68 -11.37
N ARG A 282 -19.85 -12.01 -11.53
CA ARG A 282 -19.91 -10.55 -11.61
C ARG A 282 -19.45 -9.89 -10.29
N PRO A 283 -19.07 -8.61 -10.32
CA PRO A 283 -18.64 -7.86 -9.13
C PRO A 283 -19.64 -7.88 -7.96
N ASN A 284 -20.93 -8.05 -8.23
CA ASN A 284 -21.97 -8.15 -7.20
C ASN A 284 -21.77 -9.31 -6.23
N LYS A 285 -21.19 -10.42 -6.67
CA LYS A 285 -20.84 -11.54 -5.79
C LYS A 285 -19.79 -11.12 -4.75
N HIS A 286 -18.81 -10.33 -5.15
CA HIS A 286 -17.73 -9.84 -4.29
C HIS A 286 -18.26 -8.81 -3.29
N ALA A 287 -19.10 -7.87 -3.77
CA ALA A 287 -19.82 -6.91 -2.93
C ALA A 287 -20.66 -7.62 -1.86
N GLU A 288 -21.40 -8.67 -2.23
CA GLU A 288 -22.22 -9.42 -1.28
C GLU A 288 -21.40 -10.12 -0.20
N ILE A 289 -20.28 -10.75 -0.56
CA ILE A 289 -19.38 -11.40 0.41
C ILE A 289 -18.77 -10.34 1.33
N SER A 290 -18.32 -9.21 0.76
CA SER A 290 -17.80 -8.08 1.52
C SER A 290 -18.80 -7.56 2.55
N ARG A 291 -20.07 -7.40 2.15
CA ARG A 291 -21.16 -7.02 3.05
C ARG A 291 -21.33 -8.01 4.20
N GLN A 292 -21.23 -9.30 3.93
CA GLN A 292 -21.32 -10.35 4.96
C GLN A 292 -20.16 -10.27 5.94
N ILE A 293 -18.92 -10.14 5.45
CA ILE A 293 -17.74 -9.93 6.30
C ILE A 293 -17.94 -8.69 7.16
N PHE A 294 -18.31 -7.56 6.54
CA PHE A 294 -18.51 -6.29 7.24
C PHE A 294 -19.55 -6.40 8.36
N ARG A 295 -20.68 -7.09 8.13
CA ARG A 295 -21.71 -7.30 9.15
C ARG A 295 -21.20 -8.12 10.33
N GLU A 296 -20.39 -9.15 10.09
CA GLU A 296 -19.80 -9.93 11.19
C GLU A 296 -18.81 -9.10 12.00
N LEU A 297 -17.93 -8.35 11.34
CA LEU A 297 -17.00 -7.44 12.01
C LEU A 297 -17.75 -6.37 12.82
N GLU A 298 -18.82 -5.79 12.27
CA GLU A 298 -19.64 -4.81 12.99
C GLU A 298 -20.33 -5.41 14.22
N LYS A 299 -20.79 -6.65 14.17
CA LYS A 299 -21.35 -7.32 15.36
C LYS A 299 -20.31 -7.51 16.46
N MET A 300 -19.04 -7.75 16.10
CA MET A 300 -17.96 -7.95 17.08
C MET A 300 -17.75 -6.71 17.94
N TYR A 301 -17.83 -5.49 17.39
CA TYR A 301 -17.69 -4.23 18.16
C TYR A 301 -18.64 -4.13 19.36
N TYR A 302 -19.79 -4.81 19.32
CA TYR A 302 -20.82 -4.77 20.36
C TYR A 302 -20.87 -6.04 21.20
N THR A 303 -20.03 -7.03 20.87
CA THR A 303 -19.94 -8.27 21.63
C THR A 303 -19.17 -8.01 22.93
N LYS A 304 -19.72 -8.48 24.06
CA LYS A 304 -19.02 -8.38 25.34
C LYS A 304 -17.70 -9.14 25.26
N GLY A 305 -16.60 -8.48 25.64
CA GLY A 305 -15.26 -9.09 25.64
C GLY A 305 -14.42 -8.82 24.39
N ILE A 306 -14.85 -7.92 23.49
CA ILE A 306 -13.96 -7.45 22.41
C ILE A 306 -12.75 -6.71 22.99
N SER A 307 -11.55 -7.12 22.58
CA SER A 307 -10.29 -6.52 23.02
C SER A 307 -9.91 -5.29 22.17
N PRO A 308 -9.08 -4.36 22.68
CA PRO A 308 -8.50 -3.29 21.86
C PRO A 308 -7.71 -3.82 20.65
N GLU A 309 -7.07 -4.97 20.79
CA GLU A 309 -6.34 -5.67 19.74
C GLU A 309 -7.29 -6.14 18.62
N ASP A 310 -8.44 -6.74 18.97
CA ASP A 310 -9.48 -7.11 18.00
C ASP A 310 -9.90 -5.87 17.20
N VAL A 311 -10.23 -4.77 17.88
CA VAL A 311 -10.66 -3.50 17.24
C VAL A 311 -9.57 -2.96 16.30
N LEU A 312 -8.32 -2.98 16.73
CA LEU A 312 -7.19 -2.53 15.90
C LEU A 312 -7.09 -3.34 14.60
N VAL A 313 -7.24 -4.67 14.69
CA VAL A 313 -7.14 -5.56 13.54
C VAL A 313 -8.35 -5.40 12.61
N ILE A 314 -9.56 -5.27 13.16
CA ILE A 314 -10.78 -5.03 12.36
C ILE A 314 -10.64 -3.76 11.51
N ARG A 315 -10.08 -2.68 12.06
CA ARG A 315 -9.79 -1.44 11.31
C ARG A 315 -8.84 -1.66 10.12
N LYS A 316 -7.94 -2.65 10.19
CA LYS A 316 -7.06 -3.02 9.07
C LYS A 316 -7.76 -3.85 8.00
N ILE A 317 -8.85 -4.52 8.34
CA ILE A 317 -9.64 -5.33 7.39
C ILE A 317 -10.51 -4.43 6.51
N HIS A 318 -11.19 -3.42 7.08
CA HIS A 318 -12.17 -2.61 6.35
C HIS A 318 -11.68 -2.05 5.00
N PRO A 319 -10.46 -1.46 4.89
CA PRO A 319 -9.98 -0.90 3.63
C PRO A 319 -9.74 -1.93 2.52
N CYS A 320 -9.57 -3.22 2.86
CA CYS A 320 -9.30 -4.27 1.88
C CYS A 320 -10.58 -4.92 1.32
N LEU A 321 -11.74 -4.51 1.81
CA LEU A 321 -13.04 -5.05 1.40
C LEU A 321 -13.64 -4.19 0.29
N PRO A 322 -14.19 -4.78 -0.80
CA PRO A 322 -14.86 -4.00 -1.82
C PRO A 322 -16.11 -3.31 -1.29
N SER A 323 -16.49 -2.23 -1.96
CA SER A 323 -17.73 -1.51 -1.74
C SER A 323 -18.94 -2.40 -2.05
N PHE A 324 -19.97 -2.25 -1.23
CA PHE A 324 -21.25 -2.92 -1.40
C PHE A 324 -22.42 -1.94 -1.47
N LYS A 325 -22.18 -0.77 -2.07
CA LYS A 325 -23.25 0.14 -2.49
C LYS A 325 -24.24 -0.57 -3.41
N SER A 326 -25.46 -0.03 -3.47
CA SER A 326 -26.57 -0.58 -4.27
C SER A 326 -26.18 -0.82 -5.73
N GLU A 327 -25.41 0.09 -6.33
CA GLU A 327 -24.88 -0.02 -7.69
C GLU A 327 -23.95 -1.21 -7.91
N PHE A 328 -23.19 -1.62 -6.89
CA PHE A 328 -22.28 -2.77 -6.96
C PHE A 328 -22.96 -4.08 -6.58
N THR A 329 -24.02 -4.05 -5.76
CA THR A 329 -24.84 -5.24 -5.45
C THR A 329 -25.92 -5.53 -6.49
N ALA A 330 -26.14 -4.62 -7.45
CA ALA A 330 -27.07 -4.80 -8.56
C ALA A 330 -26.72 -6.04 -9.40
N THR A 331 -27.68 -6.56 -10.16
CA THR A 331 -27.48 -7.78 -10.98
C THR A 331 -26.37 -7.61 -12.03
N VAL A 332 -26.16 -6.40 -12.53
CA VAL A 332 -25.20 -6.10 -13.59
C VAL A 332 -24.43 -4.82 -13.27
N PRO A 333 -23.44 -4.87 -12.36
CA PRO A 333 -22.61 -3.71 -12.02
C PRO A 333 -21.51 -3.49 -13.07
N LEU A 334 -20.89 -2.30 -13.05
CA LEU A 334 -19.71 -1.95 -13.86
C LEU A 334 -19.88 -2.24 -15.37
N THR A 335 -21.05 -1.94 -15.94
CA THR A 335 -21.34 -2.23 -17.35
C THR A 335 -20.66 -1.30 -18.34
N ARG A 336 -20.21 -0.11 -17.90
CA ARG A 336 -19.65 0.93 -18.76
C ARG A 336 -18.46 0.45 -19.60
N ILE A 337 -17.64 -0.43 -19.04
CA ILE A 337 -16.50 -1.03 -19.74
C ILE A 337 -16.91 -1.80 -20.99
N ARG A 338 -18.11 -2.39 -20.99
CA ARG A 338 -18.66 -3.04 -22.18
C ARG A 338 -18.90 -2.02 -23.27
N ASP A 339 -19.55 -0.91 -22.98
CA ASP A 339 -19.88 0.09 -23.98
C ASP A 339 -18.61 0.74 -24.54
N ILE A 340 -17.64 1.03 -23.67
CA ILE A 340 -16.29 1.50 -24.03
C ILE A 340 -15.62 0.52 -25.00
N ALA A 341 -15.62 -0.77 -24.68
CA ALA A 341 -14.99 -1.80 -25.51
C ALA A 341 -15.73 -2.09 -26.82
N HIS A 342 -16.95 -1.56 -27.05
CA HIS A 342 -17.69 -1.72 -28.31
C HIS A 342 -17.66 -0.48 -29.20
N ARG A 343 -17.04 0.60 -28.75
CA ARG A 343 -16.87 1.84 -29.52
C ARG A 343 -16.22 1.62 -30.90
N ASN A 344 -16.57 2.49 -31.85
CA ASN A 344 -16.07 2.47 -33.22
C ASN A 344 -14.99 3.54 -33.49
N ASP A 345 -14.83 4.49 -32.57
CA ASP A 345 -13.91 5.62 -32.65
C ASP A 345 -12.57 5.37 -31.92
N ILE A 346 -12.25 4.11 -31.63
CA ILE A 346 -10.97 3.68 -31.05
C ILE A 346 -10.27 2.66 -31.95
N PRO A 347 -8.92 2.64 -31.99
CA PRO A 347 -8.16 1.65 -32.76
C PRO A 347 -8.53 0.20 -32.41
N HIS A 348 -8.54 -0.68 -33.41
CA HIS A 348 -8.91 -2.10 -33.21
C HIS A 348 -8.04 -2.78 -32.14
N GLU A 349 -6.73 -2.53 -32.15
CA GLU A 349 -5.81 -3.11 -31.17
C GLU A 349 -6.17 -2.70 -29.73
N LEU A 350 -6.43 -1.41 -29.50
CA LEU A 350 -6.84 -0.90 -28.19
C LEU A 350 -8.17 -1.51 -27.75
N LYS A 351 -9.11 -1.69 -28.68
CA LYS A 351 -10.39 -2.35 -28.42
C LYS A 351 -10.20 -3.80 -27.93
N GLN A 352 -9.29 -4.56 -28.55
CA GLN A 352 -8.96 -5.92 -28.10
C GLN A 352 -8.28 -5.90 -26.74
N GLU A 353 -7.36 -4.96 -26.50
CA GLU A 353 -6.65 -4.82 -25.23
C GLU A 353 -7.62 -4.53 -24.07
N ILE A 354 -8.55 -3.58 -24.25
CA ILE A 354 -9.59 -3.28 -23.25
C ILE A 354 -10.48 -4.51 -22.99
N LYS A 355 -10.89 -5.21 -24.06
CA LYS A 355 -11.77 -6.37 -23.96
C LYS A 355 -11.11 -7.53 -23.20
N HIS A 356 -9.90 -7.92 -23.60
CA HIS A 356 -9.24 -9.12 -23.09
C HIS A 356 -8.50 -8.87 -21.77
N THR A 357 -8.07 -7.63 -21.51
CA THR A 357 -7.36 -7.29 -20.27
C THR A 357 -8.30 -6.89 -19.14
N ILE A 358 -9.41 -6.20 -19.43
CA ILE A 358 -10.28 -5.58 -18.42
C ILE A 358 -11.70 -6.16 -18.47
N GLN A 359 -12.41 -6.02 -19.60
CA GLN A 359 -13.83 -6.37 -19.69
C GLN A 359 -14.10 -7.85 -19.37
N ASN A 360 -13.37 -8.76 -20.01
CA ASN A 360 -13.59 -10.20 -19.84
C ASN A 360 -13.30 -10.64 -18.41
N LYS A 361 -12.25 -10.08 -17.79
CA LYS A 361 -11.84 -10.38 -16.43
C LYS A 361 -12.90 -9.96 -15.43
N LEU A 362 -13.34 -8.70 -15.48
CA LEU A 362 -14.38 -8.17 -14.60
C LEU A 362 -15.70 -8.94 -14.68
N HIS A 363 -16.05 -9.47 -15.86
CA HIS A 363 -17.25 -10.30 -16.03
C HIS A 363 -17.08 -11.78 -15.60
N ARG A 364 -15.84 -12.25 -15.40
CA ARG A 364 -15.53 -13.61 -14.96
C ARG A 364 -15.25 -13.68 -13.47
N SER A 365 -14.33 -12.86 -13.00
CA SER A 365 -14.10 -12.58 -11.60
C SER A 365 -13.30 -11.29 -11.51
N ALA A 366 -13.92 -10.24 -10.98
CA ALA A 366 -13.17 -9.04 -10.64
C ALA A 366 -12.03 -9.40 -9.67
N GLY A 367 -10.92 -8.67 -9.76
CA GLY A 367 -9.80 -8.78 -8.84
C GLY A 367 -9.06 -7.44 -8.72
N PRO A 368 -8.30 -7.22 -7.65
CA PRO A 368 -7.52 -5.99 -7.47
C PRO A 368 -6.58 -5.70 -8.67
N GLU A 369 -6.12 -6.74 -9.38
CA GLU A 369 -5.37 -6.65 -10.63
C GLU A 369 -6.08 -5.81 -11.71
N ASP A 370 -7.41 -5.83 -11.75
CA ASP A 370 -8.20 -5.12 -12.76
C ASP A 370 -8.14 -3.60 -12.54
N LEU A 371 -8.04 -3.14 -11.30
CA LEU A 371 -7.85 -1.72 -10.99
C LEU A 371 -6.49 -1.24 -11.49
N VAL A 372 -5.42 -2.01 -11.24
CA VAL A 372 -4.07 -1.70 -11.75
C VAL A 372 -4.06 -1.67 -13.28
N ALA A 373 -4.65 -2.67 -13.92
CA ALA A 373 -4.71 -2.73 -15.38
C ALA A 373 -5.49 -1.57 -15.98
N THR A 374 -6.56 -1.13 -15.31
CA THR A 374 -7.37 0.01 -15.73
C THR A 374 -6.62 1.33 -15.52
N GLU A 375 -5.90 1.51 -14.40
CA GLU A 375 -5.07 2.70 -14.14
C GLU A 375 -3.93 2.82 -15.16
N ALA A 376 -3.24 1.71 -15.45
CA ALA A 376 -2.20 1.65 -16.47
C ALA A 376 -2.75 1.96 -17.87
N MET A 377 -3.94 1.44 -18.20
CA MET A 377 -4.61 1.76 -19.47
C MET A 377 -5.00 3.24 -19.54
N LEU A 378 -5.56 3.80 -18.45
CA LEU A 378 -5.92 5.21 -18.38
C LEU A 378 -4.70 6.10 -18.60
N THR A 379 -3.59 5.80 -17.91
CA THR A 379 -2.32 6.50 -18.07
C THR A 379 -1.82 6.45 -19.50
N ARG A 380 -1.97 5.30 -20.19
CA ARG A 380 -1.58 5.15 -21.58
C ARG A 380 -2.44 6.00 -22.52
N ILE A 381 -3.77 5.98 -22.37
CA ILE A 381 -4.66 6.73 -23.27
C ILE A 381 -4.66 8.24 -23.01
N THR A 382 -4.20 8.70 -21.84
CA THR A 382 -4.06 10.13 -21.51
C THR A 382 -2.65 10.67 -21.73
N LYS A 383 -1.66 9.81 -22.04
CA LYS A 383 -0.25 10.19 -22.20
C LYS A 383 -0.05 11.32 -23.21
N ASN A 384 -0.75 11.27 -24.34
CA ASN A 384 -0.69 12.28 -25.38
C ASN A 384 -2.07 12.93 -25.55
N PRO A 385 -2.30 14.14 -25.01
CA PRO A 385 -3.59 14.83 -25.15
C PRO A 385 -4.01 14.97 -26.61
N GLY A 386 -5.24 14.52 -26.92
CA GLY A 386 -5.82 14.58 -28.27
C GLY A 386 -5.54 13.36 -29.17
N GLU A 387 -4.75 12.37 -28.73
CA GLU A 387 -4.52 11.12 -29.48
C GLU A 387 -5.81 10.29 -29.62
N TYR A 388 -6.65 10.28 -28.58
CA TYR A 388 -7.93 9.58 -28.56
C TYR A 388 -9.11 10.54 -28.45
N ASN A 389 -10.29 10.08 -28.89
CA ASN A 389 -11.52 10.85 -28.78
C ASN A 389 -11.79 11.27 -27.32
N GLY A 390 -12.03 12.56 -27.09
CA GLY A 390 -12.24 13.10 -25.74
C GLY A 390 -13.40 12.44 -24.99
N ALA A 391 -14.51 12.12 -25.69
CA ALA A 391 -15.64 11.42 -25.09
C ALA A 391 -15.32 9.95 -24.75
N PHE A 392 -14.38 9.31 -25.46
CA PHE A 392 -13.87 8.00 -25.05
C PHE A 392 -13.05 8.11 -23.77
N VAL A 393 -12.11 9.05 -23.72
CA VAL A 393 -11.24 9.28 -22.55
C VAL A 393 -12.09 9.62 -21.31
N GLU A 394 -13.08 10.50 -21.45
CA GLU A 394 -14.01 10.86 -20.38
C GLU A 394 -14.79 9.63 -19.87
N GLN A 395 -15.36 8.82 -20.75
CA GLN A 395 -16.06 7.60 -20.34
C GLN A 395 -15.13 6.61 -19.63
N PHE A 396 -13.87 6.51 -20.07
CA PHE A 396 -12.87 5.67 -19.43
C PHE A 396 -12.47 6.19 -18.05
N GLN A 397 -12.35 7.51 -17.87
CA GLN A 397 -12.13 8.14 -16.57
C GLN A 397 -13.29 7.88 -15.60
N ILE A 398 -14.53 8.02 -16.06
CA ILE A 398 -15.72 7.70 -15.24
C ILE A 398 -15.69 6.22 -14.84
N PHE A 399 -15.42 5.32 -15.78
CA PHE A 399 -15.30 3.89 -15.48
C PHE A 399 -14.18 3.61 -14.47
N TYR A 400 -13.02 4.27 -14.60
CA TYR A 400 -11.94 4.14 -13.64
C TYR A 400 -12.36 4.60 -12.24
N SER A 401 -13.09 5.71 -12.13
CA SER A 401 -13.64 6.18 -10.85
C SER A 401 -14.66 5.21 -10.25
N GLU A 402 -15.55 4.62 -11.06
CA GLU A 402 -16.48 3.56 -10.62
C GLU A 402 -15.71 2.33 -10.09
N LEU A 403 -14.65 1.93 -10.77
CA LEU A 403 -13.82 0.80 -10.36
C LEU A 403 -13.03 1.12 -9.08
N LYS A 404 -12.46 2.32 -8.98
CA LYS A 404 -11.76 2.81 -7.79
C LYS A 404 -12.69 2.82 -6.58
N ASP A 405 -13.93 3.27 -6.76
CA ASP A 405 -14.96 3.24 -5.72
C ASP A 405 -15.37 1.80 -5.34
N PHE A 406 -15.51 0.91 -6.33
CA PHE A 406 -15.77 -0.50 -6.06
C PHE A 406 -14.69 -1.14 -5.17
N PHE A 407 -13.42 -0.81 -5.36
CA PHE A 407 -12.32 -1.31 -4.53
C PHE A 407 -12.05 -0.47 -3.27
N ASN A 408 -12.85 0.56 -2.99
CA ASN A 408 -12.61 1.54 -1.92
C ASN A 408 -11.21 2.18 -1.96
N ALA A 409 -10.64 2.33 -3.15
CA ALA A 409 -9.26 2.79 -3.39
C ALA A 409 -9.14 4.32 -3.53
N GLY A 410 -10.18 5.07 -3.15
CA GLY A 410 -10.18 6.53 -3.17
C GLY A 410 -9.18 7.15 -2.18
N SER A 411 -8.84 8.42 -2.39
CA SER A 411 -8.04 9.21 -1.46
C SER A 411 -8.84 9.54 -0.20
N LEU A 412 -8.16 9.98 0.87
CA LEU A 412 -8.82 10.39 2.11
C LEU A 412 -9.88 11.48 1.86
N PHE A 413 -9.59 12.46 0.99
CA PHE A 413 -10.54 13.53 0.67
C PHE A 413 -11.77 13.00 -0.09
N GLU A 414 -11.58 12.07 -1.03
CA GLU A 414 -12.70 11.43 -1.73
C GLU A 414 -13.59 10.65 -0.76
N GLN A 415 -13.00 9.93 0.19
CA GLN A 415 -13.75 9.22 1.23
C GLN A 415 -14.54 10.18 2.11
N LEU A 416 -13.91 11.27 2.58
CA LEU A 416 -14.56 12.28 3.42
C LEU A 416 -15.69 13.03 2.69
N GLU A 417 -15.51 13.36 1.42
CA GLU A 417 -16.58 13.98 0.63
C GLU A 417 -17.77 13.02 0.46
N SER A 418 -17.50 11.71 0.36
CA SER A 418 -18.53 10.68 0.19
C SER A 418 -19.50 10.50 1.37
N ILE A 419 -19.14 11.03 2.55
CA ILE A 419 -19.96 10.99 3.77
C ILE A 419 -20.54 12.36 4.15
N LYS A 420 -20.19 13.43 3.43
CA LYS A 420 -20.53 14.81 3.78
C LYS A 420 -22.03 15.03 4.00
N GLU A 421 -22.86 14.50 3.11
CA GLU A 421 -24.33 14.61 3.20
C GLU A 421 -24.93 13.91 4.43
N SER A 422 -24.18 12.99 5.04
CA SER A 422 -24.61 12.26 6.25
C SER A 422 -24.15 12.90 7.55
N LEU A 423 -23.31 13.94 7.49
CA LEU A 423 -22.84 14.67 8.66
C LEU A 423 -23.86 15.70 9.12
N ASN A 424 -23.92 15.94 10.44
CA ASN A 424 -24.65 17.07 11.00
C ASN A 424 -23.82 18.36 10.90
N ASP A 425 -24.40 19.51 11.28
CA ASP A 425 -23.74 20.81 11.22
C ASP A 425 -22.37 20.81 11.92
N SER A 426 -22.27 20.24 13.13
CA SER A 426 -20.98 20.16 13.84
C SER A 426 -19.95 19.29 13.13
N GLY A 427 -20.40 18.23 12.45
CA GLY A 427 -19.54 17.34 11.67
C GLY A 427 -19.06 18.01 10.39
N LEU A 428 -19.92 18.79 9.73
CA LEU A 428 -19.56 19.61 8.57
C LEU A 428 -18.54 20.69 8.94
N GLU A 429 -18.70 21.33 10.09
CA GLU A 429 -17.71 22.28 10.63
C GLU A 429 -16.37 21.61 10.92
N ALA A 430 -16.39 20.44 11.59
CA ALA A 430 -15.18 19.67 11.89
C ALA A 430 -14.45 19.23 10.61
N LEU A 431 -15.19 18.74 9.61
CA LEU A 431 -14.65 18.36 8.30
C LEU A 431 -14.04 19.57 7.59
N SER A 432 -14.76 20.68 7.51
CA SER A 432 -14.28 21.91 6.87
C SER A 432 -13.02 22.45 7.54
N SER A 433 -12.97 22.40 8.88
CA SER A 433 -11.79 22.78 9.67
C SER A 433 -10.60 21.87 9.37
N PHE A 434 -10.81 20.56 9.32
CA PHE A 434 -9.77 19.59 8.96
C PHE A 434 -9.23 19.81 7.54
N VAL A 435 -10.10 19.93 6.54
CA VAL A 435 -9.70 20.15 5.14
C VAL A 435 -8.86 21.42 5.02
N LYS A 436 -9.30 22.53 5.63
CA LYS A 436 -8.57 23.81 5.61
C LYS A 436 -7.19 23.73 6.26
N THR A 437 -7.10 23.06 7.42
CA THR A 437 -5.83 22.92 8.15
C THR A 437 -4.87 21.95 7.45
N LYS A 438 -5.38 20.88 6.83
CA LYS A 438 -4.59 19.97 6.00
C LYS A 438 -4.03 20.67 4.76
N GLN A 439 -4.84 21.46 4.04
CA GLN A 439 -4.36 22.26 2.91
C GLN A 439 -3.28 23.27 3.33
N SER A 440 -3.44 23.88 4.51
CA SER A 440 -2.42 24.79 5.06
C SER A 440 -1.13 24.05 5.39
N LEU A 441 -1.22 22.80 5.86
CA LEU A 441 -0.06 21.96 6.14
C LEU A 441 0.67 21.56 4.85
N ASP A 442 -0.06 21.28 3.77
CA ASP A 442 0.53 20.88 2.48
C ASP A 442 1.31 22.01 1.80
N GLN A 443 1.04 23.27 2.15
CA GLN A 443 1.70 24.46 1.60
C GLN A 443 2.90 24.93 2.42
N VAL A 444 3.12 24.38 3.61
CA VAL A 444 4.11 24.87 4.58
C VAL A 444 5.11 23.77 4.87
N ASP A 445 6.38 24.16 4.99
CA ASP A 445 7.44 23.23 5.37
C ASP A 445 7.17 22.62 6.77
N ALA A 446 7.42 21.32 6.93
CA ALA A 446 7.00 20.53 8.10
C ALA A 446 7.56 21.05 9.46
N ALA A 447 8.51 21.99 9.42
CA ALA A 447 9.07 22.68 10.58
C ALA A 447 8.09 23.63 11.29
N ASN A 448 6.94 23.97 10.69
CA ASN A 448 5.93 24.81 11.34
C ASN A 448 5.04 24.02 12.31
N ILE A 449 5.55 23.83 13.54
CA ILE A 449 4.88 23.10 14.63
C ILE A 449 3.46 23.63 14.90
N GLN A 450 3.20 24.93 14.74
CA GLN A 450 1.87 25.48 14.99
C GLN A 450 0.83 24.98 13.98
N VAL A 451 1.22 24.87 12.71
CA VAL A 451 0.34 24.33 11.65
C VAL A 451 0.10 22.85 11.89
N VAL A 452 1.16 22.09 12.20
CA VAL A 452 1.05 20.66 12.54
C VAL A 452 0.09 20.43 13.72
N MET A 453 0.26 21.17 14.83
CA MET A 453 -0.60 21.03 16.00
C MET A 453 -2.06 21.38 15.71
N LYS A 454 -2.32 22.43 14.91
CA LYS A 454 -3.69 22.79 14.49
C LYS A 454 -4.33 21.68 13.66
N THR A 455 -3.57 21.09 12.72
CA THR A 455 -4.06 19.98 11.89
C THR A 455 -4.30 18.71 12.70
N LEU A 456 -3.44 18.39 13.68
CA LEU A 456 -3.67 17.26 14.59
C LEU A 456 -4.93 17.46 15.44
N GLN A 457 -5.18 18.69 15.91
CA GLN A 457 -6.36 19.00 16.70
C GLN A 457 -7.65 18.91 15.87
N SER A 458 -7.65 19.45 14.64
CA SER A 458 -8.79 19.36 13.73
C SER A 458 -9.07 17.91 13.31
N LEU A 459 -8.01 17.14 13.01
CA LEU A 459 -8.11 15.69 12.74
C LEU A 459 -8.71 14.93 13.92
N SER A 460 -8.22 15.19 15.14
CA SER A 460 -8.74 14.55 16.35
C SER A 460 -10.23 14.88 16.59
N SER A 461 -10.62 16.12 16.29
CA SER A 461 -12.01 16.59 16.40
C SER A 461 -12.90 15.89 15.39
N LEU A 462 -12.48 15.83 14.12
CA LEU A 462 -13.20 15.11 13.07
C LEU A 462 -13.33 13.62 13.40
N ARG A 463 -12.24 12.97 13.82
CA ARG A 463 -12.26 11.56 14.23
C ARG A 463 -13.20 11.32 15.40
N SER A 464 -13.28 12.24 16.37
CA SER A 464 -14.25 12.14 17.46
C SER A 464 -15.69 12.18 16.98
N VAL A 465 -16.01 12.99 15.96
CA VAL A 465 -17.34 13.03 15.34
C VAL A 465 -17.66 11.70 14.65
N LEU A 466 -16.72 11.17 13.86
CA LEU A 466 -16.88 9.90 13.16
C LEU A 466 -17.09 8.74 14.14
N MET A 467 -16.24 8.64 15.16
CA MET A 467 -16.35 7.64 16.22
C MET A 467 -17.69 7.70 16.93
N LYS A 468 -18.16 8.91 17.27
CA LYS A 468 -19.48 9.11 17.92
C LYS A 468 -20.63 8.65 17.02
N GLY A 469 -20.58 8.89 15.71
CA GLY A 469 -21.58 8.36 14.78
C GLY A 469 -21.54 6.84 14.62
N LEU A 470 -20.36 6.25 14.83
CA LEU A 470 -20.15 4.79 14.78
C LEU A 470 -20.47 4.09 16.11
N GLU A 471 -20.58 4.82 17.23
CA GLU A 471 -20.95 4.24 18.53
C GLU A 471 -22.31 3.56 18.51
N SER A 472 -23.26 4.09 17.73
CA SER A 472 -24.56 3.42 17.59
C SER A 472 -24.37 2.09 16.85
N GLY A 473 -24.66 1.01 17.56
CA GLY A 473 -24.81 -0.37 17.06
C GLY A 473 -25.25 -0.50 15.61
N LEU A 474 -24.73 -1.52 14.90
CA LEU A 474 -25.44 -1.97 13.70
C LEU A 474 -26.75 -2.66 14.14
N ARG A 475 -27.88 -2.02 13.86
CA ARG A 475 -29.20 -2.59 14.17
C ARG A 475 -29.48 -3.82 13.30
N ASN A 476 -30.23 -4.78 13.84
CA ASN A 476 -30.60 -6.00 13.10
C ASN A 476 -31.47 -5.69 11.86
N ASP A 477 -32.26 -4.61 11.91
CA ASP A 477 -33.14 -4.11 10.85
C ASP A 477 -32.48 -3.03 9.96
N ALA A 478 -31.15 -2.84 10.07
CA ALA A 478 -30.44 -1.87 9.26
C ALA A 478 -30.61 -2.17 7.77
N THR A 479 -31.02 -1.15 7.01
CA THR A 479 -31.17 -1.23 5.55
C THR A 479 -29.82 -1.41 4.88
N ASP A 480 -29.80 -2.02 3.70
CA ASP A 480 -28.56 -2.22 2.93
C ASP A 480 -27.84 -0.89 2.65
N ALA A 481 -28.59 0.18 2.36
CA ALA A 481 -28.06 1.53 2.20
C ALA A 481 -27.43 2.06 3.50
N GLY A 482 -28.05 1.80 4.66
CA GLY A 482 -27.50 2.18 5.96
C GLY A 482 -26.20 1.45 6.28
N ILE A 483 -26.10 0.15 5.95
CA ILE A 483 -24.87 -0.64 6.13
C ILE A 483 -23.77 -0.12 5.19
N ALA A 484 -24.11 0.18 3.93
CA ALA A 484 -23.15 0.73 2.96
C ALA A 484 -22.64 2.13 3.38
N MET A 485 -23.52 2.99 3.90
CA MET A 485 -23.12 4.28 4.47
C MET A 485 -22.18 4.08 5.66
N ARG A 486 -22.48 3.11 6.52
CA ARG A 486 -21.62 2.77 7.66
C ARG A 486 -20.23 2.28 7.24
N GLN A 487 -20.11 1.54 6.12
CA GLN A 487 -18.81 1.19 5.54
C GLN A 487 -18.01 2.44 5.17
N LYS A 488 -18.63 3.43 4.52
CA LYS A 488 -17.94 4.70 4.20
C LYS A 488 -17.45 5.42 5.44
N TRP A 489 -18.26 5.47 6.51
CA TRP A 489 -17.83 6.05 7.78
C TRP A 489 -16.62 5.31 8.38
N ARG A 490 -16.60 3.97 8.30
CA ARG A 490 -15.45 3.15 8.75
C ARG A 490 -14.19 3.34 7.89
N LEU A 491 -14.33 3.68 6.62
CA LEU A 491 -13.20 3.98 5.73
C LEU A 491 -12.64 5.38 5.98
N CYS A 492 -13.46 6.30 6.48
CA CYS A 492 -13.05 7.66 6.87
C CYS A 492 -12.39 7.73 8.25
N GLU A 493 -12.82 6.88 9.19
CA GLU A 493 -12.23 6.75 10.54
C GLU A 493 -10.86 6.09 10.51
#